data_AF-A0A8X6GDA5-F1
#
_entry.id   AF-A0A8X6GDA5-F1
#
_cell.length_a   1.000
_cell.length_b   1.000
_cell.length_c   1.000
_cell.angle_alpha   90.00
_cell.angle_beta   90.00
_cell.angle_gamma   90.00
#
_symmetry.space_group_name_H-M   'P 1'
#
loop_
_entity.id
_entity.type
_entity.pdbx_description
1 polymer ?
#
loop_
_entity_poly.entity_id
_entity_poly.type
_entity_poly.pdbx_seq_one_letter_code
_entity_poly.pdbx_strand_id
1 'polypeptide(L)'
;MEGGLKQTPHTAFKIRPMRTDEIPQVVKLTSGYNFQYTLPTIKFWHTHDHDGMNIAVTESGEIIGSLFNAKNTESVYVGGVFCVPEKYRHLDIARKLLKACFVHSQGKNFVGNTKIDVVGAYIGGGSNILESDWKSLEYETNTPVNPAILLDELPRGVEILSFKKSLLPAIMP
;
A
#
# COMPACT_ATOMS: atom_id res chain seq x y z
N MET A 1 7.06 21.69 -31.16
CA MET A 1 7.93 21.37 -30.00
C MET A 1 8.02 19.86 -29.89
N GLU A 2 9.08 19.29 -30.43
CA GLU A 2 9.37 17.85 -30.36
C GLU A 2 9.95 17.55 -28.98
N GLY A 3 9.12 17.00 -28.09
CA GLY A 3 9.58 16.45 -26.82
C GLY A 3 10.25 15.10 -27.09
N GLY A 4 11.56 15.11 -27.32
CA GLY A 4 12.35 13.90 -27.48
C GLY A 4 12.14 12.96 -26.28
N LEU A 5 11.63 11.75 -26.57
CA LEU A 5 11.60 10.65 -25.62
C LEU A 5 13.04 10.39 -25.17
N LYS A 6 13.39 10.81 -23.96
CA LYS A 6 14.66 10.43 -23.32
C LYS A 6 14.69 8.90 -23.30
N GLN A 7 15.64 8.31 -24.03
CA GLN A 7 15.92 6.89 -23.94
C GLN A 7 16.14 6.54 -22.47
N THR A 8 15.22 5.77 -21.91
CA THR A 8 15.35 5.25 -20.55
C THR A 8 16.47 4.20 -20.60
N PRO A 9 17.47 4.25 -19.70
CA PRO A 9 18.54 3.26 -19.69
C PRO A 9 17.93 1.85 -19.63
N HIS A 10 18.46 0.91 -20.42
CA HIS A 10 18.17 -0.51 -20.26
C HIS A 10 18.80 -0.99 -18.94
N THR A 11 18.15 -0.67 -17.82
CA THR A 11 18.57 -1.09 -16.49
C THR A 11 18.12 -2.53 -16.29
N ALA A 12 19.07 -3.47 -16.23
CA ALA A 12 18.78 -4.84 -15.81
C ALA A 12 18.36 -4.88 -14.34
N PHE A 13 17.33 -5.65 -14.02
CA PHE A 13 16.83 -5.82 -12.66
C PHE A 13 16.26 -7.22 -12.42
N LYS A 14 16.18 -7.61 -11.15
CA LYS A 14 15.52 -8.82 -10.68
C LYS A 14 14.39 -8.51 -9.71
N ILE A 15 13.33 -9.31 -9.76
CA ILE A 15 12.27 -9.30 -8.75
C ILE A 15 12.54 -10.41 -7.75
N ARG A 16 12.43 -10.12 -6.45
CA ARG A 16 12.57 -11.12 -5.39
C ARG A 16 11.95 -10.63 -4.08
N PRO A 17 11.77 -11.52 -3.09
CA PRO A 17 11.46 -11.11 -1.74
C PRO A 17 12.49 -10.13 -1.17
N MET A 18 11.99 -9.17 -0.41
CA MET A 18 12.78 -8.18 0.32
C MET A 18 13.49 -8.84 1.50
N ARG A 19 14.75 -8.49 1.74
CA ARG A 19 15.47 -8.92 2.96
C ARG A 19 15.23 -7.93 4.11
N THR A 20 15.41 -8.39 5.34
CA THR A 20 15.22 -7.57 6.55
C THR A 20 16.12 -6.33 6.58
N ASP A 21 17.36 -6.44 6.10
CA ASP A 21 18.33 -5.34 6.02
C ASP A 21 17.96 -4.26 5.01
N GLU A 22 17.03 -4.56 4.10
CA GLU A 22 16.60 -3.67 3.00
C GLU A 22 15.39 -2.80 3.35
N ILE A 23 14.71 -3.12 4.47
CA ILE A 23 13.52 -2.39 4.92
C ILE A 23 13.77 -0.87 5.01
N PRO A 24 14.88 -0.36 5.57
CA PRO A 24 15.11 1.09 5.64
C PRO A 24 15.18 1.76 4.27
N GLN A 25 15.75 1.09 3.27
CA GLN A 25 15.84 1.62 1.90
C GLN A 25 14.45 1.65 1.24
N VAL A 26 13.65 0.63 1.48
CA VAL A 26 12.28 0.54 0.97
C VAL A 26 11.38 1.61 1.60
N VAL A 27 11.49 1.86 2.91
CA VAL A 27 10.78 2.97 3.56
C VAL A 27 11.15 4.30 2.90
N LYS A 28 12.45 4.56 2.72
CA LYS A 28 12.95 5.77 2.04
C LYS A 28 12.41 5.89 0.60
N LEU A 29 12.37 4.79 -0.14
CA LEU A 29 11.79 4.74 -1.49
C LEU A 29 10.32 5.16 -1.44
N THR A 30 9.51 4.54 -0.57
CA THR A 30 8.06 4.75 -0.53
C THR A 30 7.66 6.12 0.01
N SER A 31 8.43 6.68 0.96
CA SER A 31 8.20 8.03 1.50
C SER A 31 8.31 9.12 0.44
N GLY A 32 9.13 8.92 -0.60
CA GLY A 32 9.23 9.84 -1.73
C GLY A 32 8.02 9.87 -2.67
N TYR A 33 7.04 8.98 -2.47
CA TYR A 33 5.87 8.80 -3.36
C TYR A 33 4.54 8.86 -2.58
N ASN A 34 4.51 9.63 -1.49
CA ASN A 34 3.33 9.88 -0.64
C ASN A 34 2.76 8.65 0.08
N PHE A 35 3.50 7.54 0.15
CA PHE A 35 3.12 6.43 1.01
C PHE A 35 3.60 6.70 2.44
N GLN A 36 2.66 6.67 3.39
CA GLN A 36 2.93 6.92 4.81
C GLN A 36 3.41 5.66 5.55
N TYR A 37 4.19 4.81 4.88
CA TYR A 37 4.73 3.62 5.52
C TYR A 37 5.90 3.98 6.42
N THR A 38 5.82 3.51 7.68
CA THR A 38 6.88 3.68 8.66
C THR A 38 7.76 2.44 8.73
N LEU A 39 8.98 2.58 9.28
CA LEU A 39 9.86 1.44 9.55
C LEU A 39 9.18 0.36 10.40
N PRO A 40 8.47 0.69 11.51
CA PRO A 40 7.68 -0.30 12.24
C PRO A 40 6.63 -1.02 11.39
N THR A 41 5.90 -0.31 10.54
CA THR A 41 4.85 -0.89 9.68
C THR A 41 5.42 -1.95 8.74
N ILE A 42 6.48 -1.61 8.00
CA ILE A 42 7.07 -2.56 7.04
C ILE A 42 7.75 -3.73 7.77
N LYS A 43 8.39 -3.50 8.93
CA LYS A 43 8.93 -4.58 9.75
C LYS A 43 7.86 -5.55 10.22
N PHE A 44 6.72 -5.03 10.68
CA PHE A 44 5.59 -5.86 11.09
C PHE A 44 5.08 -6.73 9.94
N TRP A 45 4.83 -6.14 8.76
CA TRP A 45 4.40 -6.89 7.59
C TRP A 45 5.41 -7.93 7.12
N HIS A 46 6.69 -7.57 7.08
CA HIS A 46 7.77 -8.49 6.69
C HIS A 46 7.93 -9.67 7.65
N THR A 47 7.72 -9.42 8.95
CA THR A 47 7.77 -10.47 9.98
C THR A 47 6.57 -11.43 9.87
N HIS A 48 5.40 -10.89 9.53
CA HIS A 48 4.17 -11.67 9.43
C HIS A 48 4.08 -12.44 8.11
N ASP A 49 4.53 -11.82 7.02
CA ASP A 49 4.47 -12.38 5.67
C ASP A 49 5.64 -11.89 4.81
N HIS A 50 6.76 -12.61 4.91
CA HIS A 50 7.99 -12.34 4.16
C HIS A 50 7.77 -12.41 2.64
N ASP A 51 7.04 -13.43 2.17
CA ASP A 51 6.90 -13.73 0.75
C ASP A 51 5.91 -12.80 0.04
N GLY A 52 5.04 -12.14 0.82
CA GLY A 52 4.18 -11.06 0.37
C GLY A 52 4.90 -9.74 0.06
N MET A 53 6.20 -9.63 0.35
CA MET A 53 6.96 -8.37 0.23
C MET A 53 8.04 -8.48 -0.83
N ASN A 54 7.73 -8.10 -2.08
CA ASN A 54 8.69 -8.18 -3.19
C ASN A 54 9.25 -6.81 -3.58
N ILE A 55 10.50 -6.82 -4.05
CA ILE A 55 11.22 -5.65 -4.53
C ILE A 55 11.87 -5.91 -5.89
N ALA A 56 12.05 -4.82 -6.64
CA ALA A 56 12.83 -4.79 -7.87
C ALA A 56 14.21 -4.22 -7.56
N VAL A 57 15.27 -4.97 -7.90
CA VAL A 57 16.64 -4.62 -7.53
C VAL A 57 17.55 -4.71 -8.75
N THR A 58 18.37 -3.67 -8.97
CA THR A 58 19.38 -3.65 -10.02
C THR A 58 20.54 -4.60 -9.72
N GLU A 59 21.43 -4.81 -10.68
CA GLU A 59 22.69 -5.54 -10.46
C GLU A 59 23.59 -4.86 -9.41
N SER A 60 23.55 -3.53 -9.32
CA SER A 60 24.28 -2.76 -8.30
C SER A 60 23.68 -2.84 -6.90
N GLY A 61 22.52 -3.50 -6.74
CA GLY A 61 21.81 -3.60 -5.47
C GLY A 61 20.87 -2.42 -5.17
N GLU A 62 20.67 -1.47 -6.09
CA GLU A 62 19.70 -0.39 -5.92
C GLU A 62 18.28 -0.95 -5.96
N ILE A 63 17.47 -0.59 -4.96
CA ILE A 63 16.04 -0.92 -4.95
C ILE A 63 15.29 0.13 -5.79
N ILE A 64 14.69 -0.33 -6.88
CA ILE A 64 14.03 0.50 -7.89
C ILE A 64 12.53 0.25 -7.98
N GLY A 65 12.00 -0.56 -7.06
CA GLY A 65 10.57 -0.72 -6.91
C GLY A 65 10.23 -1.64 -5.75
N SER A 66 9.03 -1.48 -5.21
CA SER A 66 8.49 -2.33 -4.16
C SER A 66 7.02 -2.61 -4.42
N LEU A 67 6.54 -3.78 -4.00
CA LEU A 67 5.13 -4.09 -3.91
C LEU A 67 4.89 -4.97 -2.68
N PHE A 68 3.87 -4.61 -1.92
CA PHE A 68 3.47 -5.34 -0.72
C PHE A 68 2.09 -5.96 -0.91
N ASN A 69 1.99 -7.22 -0.56
CA ASN A 69 0.75 -7.98 -0.53
C ASN A 69 0.80 -8.94 0.66
N ALA A 70 0.53 -8.41 1.85
CA ALA A 70 0.64 -9.16 3.10
C ALA A 70 -0.60 -10.02 3.31
N LYS A 71 -0.39 -11.26 3.74
CA LYS A 71 -1.43 -12.10 4.31
C LYS A 71 -2.02 -11.40 5.54
N ASN A 72 -3.35 -11.22 5.54
CA ASN A 72 -4.09 -10.71 6.70
C ASN A 72 -4.85 -11.85 7.40
N THR A 73 -5.40 -12.77 6.61
CA THR A 73 -6.00 -14.03 7.09
C THR A 73 -5.65 -15.17 6.12
N GLU A 74 -6.07 -16.41 6.40
CA GLU A 74 -5.89 -17.56 5.52
C GLU A 74 -6.56 -17.43 4.13
N SER A 75 -7.52 -16.52 4.00
CA SER A 75 -8.30 -16.30 2.78
C SER A 75 -8.21 -14.88 2.22
N VAL A 76 -7.63 -13.93 2.96
CA VAL A 76 -7.59 -12.51 2.59
C VAL A 76 -6.17 -11.96 2.70
N TYR A 77 -5.72 -11.35 1.62
CA TYR A 77 -4.50 -10.57 1.55
C TYR A 77 -4.83 -9.08 1.49
N VAL A 78 -3.96 -8.26 2.07
CA VAL A 78 -4.07 -6.81 2.06
C VAL A 78 -2.80 -6.23 1.44
N GLY A 79 -2.96 -5.32 0.48
CA GLY A 79 -1.81 -4.66 -0.12
C GLY A 79 -2.07 -4.08 -1.49
N GLY A 80 -1.31 -4.52 -2.49
CA GLY A 80 -1.36 -4.07 -3.88
C GLY A 80 -0.73 -2.71 -4.09
N VAL A 81 -0.30 -2.04 -3.03
CA VAL A 81 0.42 -0.79 -3.13
C VAL A 81 1.81 -1.06 -3.65
N PHE A 82 2.12 -0.48 -4.82
CA PHE A 82 3.42 -0.56 -5.44
C PHE A 82 4.01 0.83 -5.65
N CYS A 83 5.32 0.90 -5.56
CA CYS A 83 6.08 2.10 -5.80
C CYS A 83 7.14 1.79 -6.86
N VAL A 84 7.13 2.54 -7.97
CA VAL A 84 8.20 2.54 -8.96
C VAL A 84 8.59 3.98 -9.23
N PRO A 85 9.86 4.37 -8.98
CA PRO A 85 10.33 5.71 -9.24
C PRO A 85 10.10 6.14 -10.68
N GLU A 86 9.79 7.41 -10.90
CA GLU A 86 9.43 7.93 -12.22
C GLU A 86 10.49 7.61 -13.28
N LYS A 87 11.78 7.76 -12.93
CA LYS A 87 12.92 7.41 -13.80
C LYS A 87 12.99 5.94 -14.24
N TYR A 88 12.26 5.04 -13.57
CA TYR A 88 12.23 3.60 -13.85
C TYR A 88 10.85 3.11 -14.32
N ARG A 89 9.89 4.01 -14.54
CA ARG A 89 8.57 3.64 -15.10
C ARG A 89 8.72 3.22 -16.56
N HIS A 90 7.70 2.54 -17.08
CA HIS A 90 7.66 1.97 -18.43
C HIS A 90 8.71 0.87 -18.71
N LEU A 91 9.46 0.42 -17.69
CA LEU A 91 10.40 -0.71 -17.76
C LEU A 91 9.77 -2.03 -17.29
N ASP A 92 8.44 -2.13 -17.29
CA ASP A 92 7.69 -3.34 -16.91
C ASP A 92 7.87 -3.81 -15.45
N ILE A 93 8.51 -2.99 -14.61
CA ILE A 93 8.79 -3.30 -13.20
C ILE A 93 7.51 -3.59 -12.42
N ALA A 94 6.52 -2.69 -12.51
CA ALA A 94 5.26 -2.81 -11.78
C ALA A 94 4.52 -4.12 -12.11
N ARG A 95 4.44 -4.48 -13.39
CA ARG A 95 3.80 -5.72 -13.84
C ARG A 95 4.52 -6.96 -13.32
N LYS A 96 5.85 -6.96 -13.34
CA LYS A 96 6.65 -8.08 -12.80
C LYS A 96 6.54 -8.19 -11.28
N LEU A 97 6.48 -7.07 -10.55
CA LEU A 97 6.20 -7.03 -9.12
C LEU A 97 4.80 -7.58 -8.80
N LEU A 98 3.79 -7.11 -9.52
CA LEU A 98 2.41 -7.61 -9.38
C LEU A 98 2.34 -9.11 -9.58
N LYS A 99 2.95 -9.63 -10.66
CA LYS A 99 3.01 -11.06 -10.91
C LYS A 99 3.67 -11.83 -9.76
N ALA A 100 4.79 -11.35 -9.24
CA ALA A 100 5.48 -12.02 -8.13
C ALA A 100 4.62 -12.10 -6.86
N CYS A 101 3.98 -11.00 -6.46
CA CYS A 101 3.11 -11.00 -5.28
C CYS A 101 1.75 -11.68 -5.49
N PHE A 102 1.28 -11.79 -6.74
CA PHE A 102 0.04 -12.50 -7.06
C PHE A 102 0.24 -14.02 -7.08
N VAL A 103 1.44 -14.51 -7.40
CA VAL A 103 1.79 -15.93 -7.21
C VAL A 103 1.64 -16.31 -5.72
N HIS A 104 2.10 -15.44 -4.81
CA HIS A 104 1.98 -15.67 -3.37
C HIS A 104 0.54 -15.73 -2.86
N SER A 105 -0.36 -14.96 -3.47
CA SER A 105 -1.78 -14.86 -3.08
C SER A 105 -2.72 -15.61 -4.03
N GLN A 106 -2.18 -16.52 -4.85
CA GLN A 106 -2.92 -17.11 -5.96
C GLN A 106 -4.22 -17.78 -5.50
N GLY A 107 -5.34 -17.38 -6.11
CA GLY A 107 -6.67 -17.91 -5.80
C GLY A 107 -7.27 -17.42 -4.47
N LYS A 108 -6.69 -16.39 -3.85
CA LYS A 108 -7.18 -15.79 -2.60
C LYS A 108 -7.77 -14.41 -2.86
N ASN A 109 -8.60 -13.96 -1.92
CA ASN A 109 -9.18 -12.63 -1.98
C ASN A 109 -8.12 -11.60 -1.60
N PHE A 110 -8.21 -10.43 -2.23
CA PHE A 110 -7.29 -9.34 -2.04
C PHE A 110 -8.07 -8.05 -1.83
N VAL A 111 -7.65 -7.27 -0.83
CA VAL A 111 -8.19 -5.94 -0.55
C VAL A 111 -7.04 -4.94 -0.68
N GLY A 112 -7.26 -3.88 -1.46
CA GLY A 112 -6.27 -2.84 -1.68
C GLY A 112 -6.89 -1.46 -1.62
N ASN A 113 -6.24 -0.54 -0.89
CA ASN A 113 -6.50 0.88 -1.05
C ASN A 113 -5.67 1.34 -2.25
N THR A 114 -6.35 1.67 -3.35
CA THR A 114 -5.66 2.11 -4.57
C THR A 114 -6.39 3.27 -5.22
N LYS A 115 -5.65 4.06 -5.99
CA LYS A 115 -6.24 5.13 -6.79
C LYS A 115 -6.91 4.53 -8.02
N ILE A 116 -7.99 5.15 -8.49
CA ILE A 116 -8.77 4.65 -9.63
C ILE A 116 -7.93 4.52 -10.91
N ASP A 117 -6.94 5.38 -11.12
CA ASP A 117 -6.01 5.36 -12.26
C ASP A 117 -5.02 4.18 -12.20
N VAL A 118 -4.82 3.59 -11.01
CA VAL A 118 -3.97 2.41 -10.80
C VAL A 118 -4.77 1.10 -10.88
N VAL A 119 -6.11 1.16 -10.80
CA VAL A 119 -6.98 -0.04 -10.85
C VAL A 119 -6.74 -0.86 -12.13
N GLY A 120 -6.54 -0.18 -13.28
CA GLY A 120 -6.26 -0.84 -14.55
C GLY A 120 -5.03 -1.74 -14.54
N ALA A 121 -4.03 -1.45 -13.69
CA ALA A 121 -2.84 -2.30 -13.55
C ALA A 121 -3.17 -3.65 -12.88
N TYR A 122 -4.09 -3.70 -11.92
CA TYR A 122 -4.52 -4.96 -11.29
C TYR A 122 -5.42 -5.77 -12.22
N ILE A 123 -6.35 -5.11 -12.94
CA ILE A 123 -7.19 -5.78 -13.94
C ILE A 123 -6.31 -6.39 -15.03
N GLY A 124 -5.36 -5.63 -15.57
CA GLY A 124 -4.38 -6.14 -16.55
C GLY A 124 -3.46 -7.23 -15.96
N GLY A 125 -3.34 -7.30 -14.65
CA GLY A 125 -2.67 -8.37 -13.90
C GLY A 125 -3.52 -9.62 -13.62
N GLY A 126 -4.80 -9.62 -14.03
CA GLY A 126 -5.71 -10.76 -13.88
C GLY A 126 -6.64 -10.70 -12.66
N SER A 127 -6.69 -9.57 -11.94
CA SER A 127 -7.66 -9.38 -10.85
C SER A 127 -9.07 -9.12 -11.40
N ASN A 128 -10.06 -9.75 -10.77
CA ASN A 128 -11.47 -9.43 -10.99
C ASN A 128 -11.94 -8.49 -9.88
N ILE A 129 -12.66 -7.43 -10.25
CA ILE A 129 -13.33 -6.55 -9.27
C ILE A 129 -14.62 -7.27 -8.83
N LEU A 130 -14.70 -7.62 -7.55
CA LEU A 130 -15.84 -8.35 -6.98
C LEU A 130 -16.99 -7.42 -6.57
N GLU A 131 -16.66 -6.22 -6.10
CA GLU A 131 -17.63 -5.19 -5.73
C GLU A 131 -17.48 -4.02 -6.69
N SER A 132 -18.51 -3.75 -7.51
CA SER A 132 -18.54 -2.62 -8.44
C SER A 132 -19.20 -1.37 -7.86
N ASP A 133 -19.99 -1.55 -6.80
CA ASP A 133 -20.85 -0.52 -6.22
C ASP A 133 -20.16 0.14 -5.02
N TRP A 134 -19.14 0.95 -5.29
CA TRP A 134 -18.46 1.71 -4.24
C TRP A 134 -19.22 3.00 -3.93
N LYS A 135 -19.53 3.21 -2.64
CA LYS A 135 -19.94 4.51 -2.13
C LYS A 135 -18.77 5.09 -1.35
N SER A 136 -18.04 6.03 -1.96
CA SER A 136 -17.09 6.87 -1.22
C SER A 136 -17.88 7.89 -0.43
N LEU A 137 -17.67 7.94 0.89
CA LEU A 137 -18.22 9.00 1.73
C LEU A 137 -17.14 10.07 1.85
N GLU A 138 -17.04 10.90 0.82
CA GLU A 138 -16.13 12.04 0.79
C GLU A 138 -16.79 13.22 1.50
N TYR A 139 -16.23 13.60 2.65
CA TYR A 139 -16.51 14.91 3.22
C TYR A 139 -15.67 15.94 2.47
N GLU A 140 -16.14 16.40 1.32
CA GLU A 140 -15.60 17.62 0.70
C GLU A 140 -16.08 18.83 1.51
N THR A 141 -15.27 19.27 2.47
CA THR A 141 -15.53 20.57 3.10
C THR A 141 -14.81 21.65 2.28
N ASN A 142 -15.54 22.35 1.41
CA ASN A 142 -15.05 23.57 0.76
C ASN A 142 -14.86 24.74 1.76
N THR A 143 -15.17 24.51 3.03
CA THR A 143 -14.93 25.41 4.15
C THR A 143 -13.82 24.82 5.02
N PRO A 144 -12.83 25.61 5.47
CA PRO A 144 -11.92 25.18 6.52
C PRO A 144 -12.75 24.63 7.70
N VAL A 145 -12.46 23.41 8.14
CA VAL A 145 -13.04 22.90 9.39
C VAL A 145 -12.67 23.90 10.47
N ASN A 146 -13.66 24.65 10.94
CA ASN A 146 -13.45 25.60 12.02
C ASN A 146 -13.47 24.79 13.33
N PRO A 147 -12.33 24.59 14.01
CA PRO A 147 -12.31 23.82 15.25
C PRO A 147 -13.19 24.46 16.34
N ALA A 148 -13.55 25.76 16.23
CA ALA A 148 -14.42 26.43 17.20
C ALA A 148 -15.91 26.04 17.13
N ILE A 149 -16.34 25.30 16.10
CA ILE A 149 -17.69 24.69 16.02
C ILE A 149 -17.66 23.18 16.32
N LEU A 150 -16.47 22.60 16.48
CA LEU A 150 -16.36 21.32 17.17
C LEU A 150 -16.61 21.62 18.65
N LEU A 151 -17.64 21.00 19.21
CA LEU A 151 -17.93 21.15 20.63
C LEU A 151 -16.78 20.48 21.40
N ASP A 152 -15.96 21.28 22.08
CA ASP A 152 -15.00 20.79 23.07
C ASP A 152 -15.70 20.25 24.33
N GLU A 153 -17.02 20.42 24.41
CA GLU A 153 -17.87 19.94 25.49
C GLU A 153 -18.61 18.67 25.08
N LEU A 154 -18.47 17.65 25.91
CA LEU A 154 -19.23 16.41 25.75
C LEU A 154 -20.72 16.66 26.03
N PRO A 155 -21.65 16.06 25.24
CA PRO A 155 -23.06 16.10 25.57
C PRO A 155 -23.31 15.60 27.00
N ARG A 156 -24.33 16.14 27.68
CA ARG A 156 -24.67 15.73 29.04
C ARG A 156 -24.87 14.21 29.11
N GLY A 157 -24.13 13.56 30.00
CA GLY A 157 -24.18 12.10 30.20
C GLY A 157 -23.21 11.30 29.31
N VAL A 158 -22.39 11.97 28.49
CA VAL A 158 -21.32 11.35 27.72
C VAL A 158 -19.98 11.56 28.44
N GLU A 159 -19.22 10.48 28.58
CA GLU A 159 -17.86 10.50 29.14
C GLU A 159 -16.89 9.88 28.14
N ILE A 160 -15.77 10.54 27.87
CA ILE A 160 -14.65 9.94 27.12
C ILE A 160 -13.68 9.34 28.14
N LEU A 161 -13.61 8.02 28.16
CA LEU A 161 -12.69 7.27 29.00
C LEU A 161 -11.52 6.74 28.17
N SER A 162 -10.32 6.72 28.76
CA SER A 162 -9.22 5.94 28.19
C SER A 162 -9.60 4.46 28.15
N PHE A 163 -9.15 3.75 27.11
CA PHE A 163 -9.40 2.32 26.98
C PHE A 163 -8.94 1.55 28.22
N LYS A 164 -9.83 0.71 28.77
CA LYS A 164 -9.53 -0.27 29.81
C LYS A 164 -9.96 -1.63 29.31
N LYS A 165 -9.09 -2.64 29.49
CA LYS A 165 -9.38 -4.03 29.07
C LYS A 165 -10.69 -4.58 29.65
N SER A 166 -11.10 -4.09 30.83
CA SER A 166 -12.38 -4.43 31.47
C SER A 166 -13.63 -3.99 30.69
N LEU A 167 -13.49 -3.05 29.75
CA LEU A 167 -14.59 -2.58 28.90
C LEU A 167 -14.79 -3.44 27.65
N LEU A 168 -13.89 -4.40 27.35
CA LEU A 168 -13.99 -5.26 26.17
C LEU A 168 -15.34 -5.97 26.02
N PRO A 169 -15.96 -6.55 27.07
CA PRO A 169 -17.26 -7.19 26.94
C PRO A 169 -18.40 -6.26 26.49
N ALA A 170 -18.27 -4.94 26.73
CA ALA A 170 -19.26 -3.96 26.31
C ALA A 170 -18.98 -3.39 24.90
N ILE A 171 -17.74 -3.50 24.41
CA ILE A 171 -17.29 -2.97 23.11
C ILE A 171 -17.42 -4.03 22.00
N MET A 172 -17.31 -5.31 22.35
CA MET A 172 -17.34 -6.45 21.43
C MET A 172 -18.63 -7.28 21.66
N PRO A 173 -19.82 -6.76 21.30
CA PRO A 173 -21.06 -7.54 21.39
C PRO A 173 -21.05 -8.75 20.45
#